data_AF-A0A1T2YHL8-F1
#
_entry.id   AF-A0A1T2YHL8-F1
#
_cell.length_a   1.000
_cell.length_b   1.000
_cell.length_c   1.000
_cell.angle_alpha   90.00
_cell.angle_beta   90.00
_cell.angle_gamma   90.00
#
_symmetry.space_group_name_H-M   'P 1'
#
loop_
_entity.id
_entity.type
_entity.pdbx_description
1 polymer ?
#
loop_
_entity_poly.entity_id
_entity_poly.type
_entity_poly.pdbx_seq_one_letter_code
_entity_poly.pdbx_strand_id
1 'polypeptide(L)' 'MTQPLTLFDIVDVLDSEEAIDEYLSQVIAQGDKSELLRAGEFAARALVKIRAKRVVGQSGEEPRPFDREALTQKMLNTSG' A
#
# COMPACT_ATOMS: atom_id res chain seq x y z
N MET A 1 3.39 -15.80 -34.01
CA MET A 1 3.23 -15.89 -32.55
C MET A 1 2.86 -14.50 -32.07
N THR A 2 1.67 -14.30 -31.51
CA THR A 2 1.23 -13.00 -30.97
C THR A 2 1.14 -13.14 -29.46
N GLN A 3 2.10 -12.58 -28.73
CA GLN A 3 2.07 -12.55 -27.27
C GLN A 3 1.22 -11.35 -26.83
N PRO A 4 0.23 -11.53 -25.94
CA PRO A 4 -0.56 -10.42 -25.44
C PRO A 4 0.31 -9.51 -24.58
N LEU A 5 0.26 -8.20 -24.85
CA LEU A 5 0.91 -7.19 -24.02
C LEU A 5 0.17 -7.10 -22.68
N THR A 6 0.87 -7.40 -21.58
CA THR A 6 0.34 -7.20 -20.23
C THR A 6 0.44 -5.73 -19.85
N LEU A 7 -0.56 -5.21 -19.15
CA LEU A 7 -0.51 -3.85 -18.61
C LEU A 7 0.61 -3.77 -17.56
N PHE A 8 1.52 -2.82 -17.72
CA PHE A 8 2.59 -2.54 -16.77
C PHE A 8 2.25 -1.26 -15.98
N ASP A 9 2.11 -1.38 -14.65
CA ASP A 9 2.06 -0.24 -13.73
C ASP A 9 3.37 -0.20 -12.93
N ILE A 10 4.10 0.89 -13.03
CA ILE A 10 5.36 1.08 -12.32
C ILE A 10 5.19 1.03 -10.79
N VAL A 11 4.01 1.39 -10.28
CA VAL A 11 3.70 1.30 -8.85
C VAL A 11 3.71 -0.15 -8.34
N ASP A 12 3.58 -1.14 -9.23
CA ASP A 12 3.65 -2.55 -8.85
C ASP A 12 5.07 -3.04 -8.60
N VAL A 13 6.09 -2.38 -9.15
CA VAL A 13 7.51 -2.72 -8.94
C VAL A 13 8.18 -1.86 -7.87
N LEU A 14 7.58 -0.74 -7.47
CA LEU A 14 8.05 0.11 -6.36
C LEU A 14 7.54 -0.42 -5.01
N ASP A 15 8.03 -1.57 -4.57
CA ASP A 15 7.48 -2.31 -3.42
C ASP A 15 8.22 -2.07 -2.08
N SER A 16 9.26 -1.25 -2.10
CA SER A 16 10.07 -0.88 -0.94
C SER A 16 10.47 0.59 -0.99
N GLU A 17 10.85 1.15 0.16
CA GLU A 17 11.38 2.53 0.24
C GLU A 17 12.69 2.64 -0.55
N GLU A 18 13.54 1.61 -0.53
CA GLU A 18 14.78 1.55 -1.32
C GLU A 18 14.53 1.59 -2.84
N ALA A 19 13.56 0.81 -3.34
CA ALA A 19 13.19 0.83 -4.76
C ALA A 19 12.63 2.19 -5.20
N ILE A 20 11.91 2.88 -4.32
CA ILE A 20 11.43 4.24 -4.56
C ILE A 20 12.59 5.22 -4.67
N ASP A 21 13.55 5.16 -3.73
CA ASP A 21 14.71 6.05 -3.72
C ASP A 21 15.61 5.82 -4.94
N GLU A 22 15.83 4.57 -5.33
CA GLU A 22 16.57 4.23 -6.55
C GLU A 22 15.88 4.80 -7.79
N TYR A 23 14.56 4.56 -7.93
CA TYR A 23 13.78 5.07 -9.05
C TYR A 23 13.85 6.60 -9.15
N LEU A 24 13.63 7.31 -8.04
CA LEU A 24 13.69 8.77 -8.02
C LEU A 24 15.10 9.29 -8.35
N SER A 25 16.14 8.62 -7.86
CA SER A 25 17.53 8.98 -8.16
C SER A 25 17.84 8.88 -9.65
N GLN A 26 17.34 7.83 -10.32
CA GLN A 26 17.50 7.66 -11.76
C GLN A 26 16.77 8.76 -12.55
N VAL A 27 15.53 9.10 -12.17
CA VAL A 27 14.75 10.17 -12.83
C VAL A 27 15.41 11.53 -12.63
N ILE A 28 15.91 11.82 -11.41
CA ILE A 28 16.65 13.05 -11.11
C ILE A 28 17.93 13.15 -11.95
N ALA A 29 18.66 12.04 -12.11
CA ALA A 29 19.87 12.02 -12.92
C ALA A 29 19.61 12.32 -14.40
N GLN A 30 18.42 11.98 -14.91
CA GLN A 30 18.02 12.26 -16.30
C GLN A 30 17.55 13.71 -16.52
N GLY A 31 17.09 14.40 -15.46
CA GLY A 31 16.86 15.84 -15.47
C GLY A 31 15.61 16.33 -16.21
N ASP A 32 14.71 15.42 -16.64
CA ASP A 32 13.42 15.81 -17.23
C ASP A 32 12.42 16.20 -16.13
N LYS A 33 12.08 17.50 -16.08
CA LYS A 33 11.15 18.06 -15.09
C LYS A 33 9.74 17.48 -15.18
N SER A 34 9.29 17.08 -16.37
CA SER A 34 7.96 16.49 -16.55
C SER A 34 7.92 15.04 -16.05
N GLU A 35 9.03 14.32 -16.16
CA GLU A 35 9.18 12.98 -15.60
C GLU A 35 9.33 13.04 -14.08
N LEU A 36 10.01 14.05 -13.54
CA LEU A 36 10.13 14.24 -12.09
C LEU A 36 8.78 14.38 -11.39
N LEU A 37 7.85 15.14 -11.96
CA LEU A 37 6.51 15.30 -11.38
C LEU A 37 5.75 13.97 -11.35
N ARG A 38 5.73 13.24 -12.47
CA ARG A 38 5.10 11.91 -12.57
C ARG A 38 5.77 10.89 -11.64
N ALA A 39 7.10 10.92 -11.56
CA ALA A 39 7.84 10.03 -10.68
C ALA A 39 7.49 10.25 -9.20
N GLY A 40 7.28 11.51 -8.79
CA GLY A 40 6.77 11.85 -7.47
C GLY A 40 5.37 11.29 -7.20
N GLU A 41 4.45 11.34 -8.17
CA GLU A 41 3.12 10.75 -8.05
C GLU A 41 3.17 9.22 -7.89
N PHE A 42 4.02 8.54 -8.68
CA PHE A 42 4.24 7.10 -8.57
C PHE A 42 4.83 6.71 -7.21
N ALA A 43 5.84 7.45 -6.74
CA ALA A 43 6.46 7.25 -5.43
C ALA A 43 5.43 7.41 -4.29
N ALA A 44 4.58 8.43 -4.35
CA ALA A 44 3.54 8.65 -3.34
C ALA A 44 2.54 7.48 -3.30
N ARG A 45 2.08 7.00 -4.47
CA ARG A 45 1.17 5.84 -4.57
C ARG A 45 1.83 4.56 -4.01
N ALA A 46 3.10 4.33 -4.35
CA ALA A 46 3.89 3.22 -3.86
C ALA A 46 4.05 3.24 -2.33
N LEU A 47 4.38 4.39 -1.73
CA LEU A 47 4.48 4.56 -0.28
C LEU A 47 3.17 4.22 0.44
N VAL A 48 2.03 4.67 -0.10
CA VAL A 48 0.71 4.33 0.46
C VAL A 48 0.48 2.81 0.43
N LYS A 49 0.79 2.15 -0.70
CA LYS A 49 0.67 0.71 -0.87
C LYS A 49 1.55 -0.06 0.14
N ILE A 50 2.81 0.36 0.31
CA ILE A 50 3.75 -0.23 1.28
C ILE A 50 3.21 -0.10 2.71
N ARG A 51 2.75 1.10 3.08
CA ARG A 51 2.19 1.35 4.43
C ARG A 51 0.92 0.56 4.68
N ALA A 52 0.03 0.47 3.69
CA ALA A 52 -1.19 -0.33 3.78
C ALA A 52 -0.86 -1.82 4.00
N LYS A 53 0.14 -2.37 3.29
CA LYS A 53 0.63 -3.73 3.52
C LYS A 53 1.18 -3.93 4.94
N ARG A 54 1.85 -2.95 5.52
CA ARG A 54 2.36 -3.04 6.91
C ARG A 54 1.21 -3.06 7.93
N VAL A 55 0.18 -2.24 7.73
CA VAL A 55 -1.01 -2.23 8.60
C VAL A 55 -1.77 -3.55 8.51
N VAL A 56 -1.99 -4.06 7.30
CA VAL A 56 -2.70 -5.33 7.07
C VAL A 56 -1.85 -6.55 7.47
N GLY A 57 -0.54 -6.48 7.31
CA GLY A 57 0.40 -7.54 7.73
C GLY A 57 0.55 -7.65 9.25
N GLN A 58 0.13 -6.62 10.01
CA GLN A 58 0.03 -6.66 11.46
C GLN A 58 -1.32 -7.21 11.97
N SER A 59 -2.33 -7.35 11.10
CA SER A 59 -3.61 -7.99 11.40
C SER A 59 -3.66 -9.39 10.78
N GLY A 60 -2.76 -10.27 11.21
CA GLY A 60 -2.89 -11.71 10.97
C GLY A 60 -4.14 -12.34 11.62
N GLU A 61 -4.92 -11.55 12.37
CA GLU A 61 -6.29 -11.89 12.72
C GLU A 61 -7.20 -11.52 11.55
N GLU A 62 -7.75 -12.53 10.90
CA GLU A 62 -8.99 -12.42 10.13
C GLU A 62 -9.95 -11.49 10.89
N PRO A 63 -10.56 -10.47 10.25
CA PRO A 63 -11.43 -9.53 10.96
C PRO A 63 -12.53 -10.33 11.65
N ARG A 64 -12.41 -10.48 12.98
CA ARG A 64 -13.37 -11.27 13.75
C ARG A 64 -14.75 -10.69 13.48
N PRO A 65 -15.73 -11.52 13.09
CA PRO A 65 -17.10 -11.07 12.92
C PRO A 65 -17.50 -10.29 14.18
N PHE A 66 -18.15 -9.14 13.98
CA PHE A 66 -18.63 -8.35 15.11
C PHE A 66 -19.63 -9.16 15.92
N ASP A 67 -19.17 -9.71 17.04
CA ASP A 67 -19.96 -10.53 17.92
C ASP A 67 -20.87 -9.65 18.77
N ARG A 68 -22.11 -9.52 18.29
CA ARG A 68 -23.17 -8.76 18.97
C ARG A 68 -23.50 -9.36 20.33
N GLU A 69 -23.40 -10.67 20.50
CA GLU A 69 -23.74 -11.33 21.76
C GLU A 69 -22.70 -11.04 22.84
N ALA A 70 -21.41 -11.09 22.48
CA ALA A 70 -20.32 -10.72 23.38
C ALA A 70 -20.42 -9.27 23.85
N LEU A 71 -20.83 -8.35 22.97
CA LEU A 71 -21.06 -6.95 23.33
C LEU A 71 -22.25 -6.82 24.30
N THR A 72 -23.36 -7.48 24.00
CA THR A 72 -24.55 -7.46 24.85
C THR A 72 -24.26 -8.02 26.24
N GLN A 73 -23.63 -9.18 26.35
CA GLN A 73 -23.22 -9.75 27.63
C GLN A 73 -22.30 -8.81 28.42
N LYS A 74 -21.35 -8.16 27.74
CA LYS A 74 -20.44 -7.23 28.40
C LYS A 74 -21.16 -6.01 28.95
N MET A 75 -22.14 -5.46 28.24
CA MET A 75 -22.98 -4.35 28.71
C MET A 75 -23.88 -4.74 29.88
N LEU A 76 -24.43 -5.96 29.89
CA LEU A 76 -25.19 -6.47 31.04
C LEU A 76 -24.30 -6.62 32.28
N ASN A 77 -23.08 -7.14 32.12
CA ASN A 77 -22.17 -7.39 33.24
C ASN A 77 -21.53 -6.12 33.83
N THR A 78 -21.54 -5.00 33.11
CA THR A 78 -21.05 -3.69 33.60
C THR A 78 -22.15 -2.82 34.20
N SER A 79 -23.40 -3.32 34.24
CA SER A 79 -24.54 -2.62 34.83
C SER A 79 -24.86 -3.09 36.26
N GLY A 80 -23.89 -3.73 36.94
CA GLY A 80 -24.01 -4.23 38.32
C GLY A 80 -23.18 -3.42 39.31
#